data_AF-A0A969YFI8-F1
#
_entry.id   AF-A0A969YFI8-F1
#
_cell.length_a   1.000
_cell.length_b   1.000
_cell.length_c   1.000
_cell.angle_alpha   90.00
_cell.angle_beta   90.00
_cell.angle_gamma   90.00
#
_symmetry.space_group_name_H-M   'P 1'
#
loop_
_entity.id
_entity.type
_entity.pdbx_description
1 polymer ?
#
loop_
_entity_poly.entity_id
_entity_poly.type
_entity_poly.pdbx_seq_one_letter_code
_entity_poly.pdbx_strand_id
1 'polypeptide(L)'
;MAKWYLFKLFSSKTPKRMEAVRRMSSERLLLWVCRLDSAPSVAALAAGKIKRNQKALIRIAQGKRNPEEVRLSALGNLEDAGRRDAIIQSTLQWVMEQRSGNLYQRLHSDCQVKWWVGYLSSQEKILELGRRTTDLEIRAAAIDNLTAFRQEQQELILELATKAEKSEIRAAAIDKLDVSNQERLIEIAYNEKDADACTHAFSKITDPAVQLDIYEKRPSYLRTDRWIKFQLTRTAFELGHDETGVELLLPTIPETNYQSPREVAQANRIFGIWADDEAFYRFLENTSIDPDKMR
;
A
#
# COMPACT_ATOMS: atom_id res chain seq x y z
N MET A 1 31.13 -1.89 -37.15
CA MET A 1 31.15 -2.68 -35.89
C MET A 1 29.87 -2.56 -35.05
N ALA A 2 29.36 -1.35 -34.75
CA ALA A 2 28.20 -1.19 -33.84
C ALA A 2 26.93 -1.96 -34.26
N LYS A 3 26.58 -1.99 -35.54
CA LYS A 3 25.41 -2.75 -36.05
C LYS A 3 25.51 -4.27 -35.84
N TRP A 4 26.72 -4.84 -35.92
CA TRP A 4 26.94 -6.28 -35.76
C TRP A 4 26.89 -6.72 -34.30
N TYR A 5 27.44 -5.91 -33.38
CA TYR A 5 27.30 -6.12 -31.94
C TYR A 5 25.84 -6.05 -31.49
N LEU A 6 25.06 -5.10 -32.06
CA LEU A 6 23.63 -5.03 -31.82
C LEU A 6 22.93 -6.29 -32.34
N PHE A 7 23.19 -6.73 -33.57
CA PHE A 7 22.59 -7.94 -34.12
C PHE A 7 22.81 -9.19 -33.25
N LYS A 8 24.03 -9.40 -32.73
CA LYS A 8 24.33 -10.46 -31.75
C LYS A 8 23.63 -10.27 -30.40
N LEU A 9 23.39 -9.02 -30.00
CA LEU A 9 22.62 -8.70 -28.80
C LEU A 9 21.18 -9.20 -28.96
N PHE A 10 20.50 -8.83 -30.04
CA PHE A 10 19.06 -9.10 -30.22
C PHE A 10 18.72 -10.57 -30.45
N SER A 11 19.67 -11.40 -30.87
CA SER A 11 19.51 -12.85 -30.97
C SER A 11 19.78 -13.61 -29.65
N SER A 12 20.27 -12.92 -28.61
CA SER A 12 20.59 -13.54 -27.32
C SER A 12 19.43 -13.52 -26.32
N LYS A 13 19.44 -14.43 -25.32
CA LYS A 13 18.42 -14.49 -24.25
C LYS A 13 18.38 -13.18 -23.43
N THR A 14 17.19 -12.81 -22.94
CA THR A 14 16.93 -11.56 -22.19
C THR A 14 17.97 -11.23 -21.12
N PRO A 15 18.43 -12.17 -20.24
CA PRO A 15 19.42 -11.84 -19.21
C PRO A 15 20.77 -11.37 -19.77
N LYS A 16 21.21 -11.95 -20.90
CA LYS A 16 22.47 -11.54 -21.57
C LYS A 16 22.33 -10.16 -22.20
N ARG A 17 21.16 -9.84 -22.77
CA ARG A 17 20.87 -8.50 -23.30
C ARG A 17 20.88 -7.45 -22.20
N MET A 18 20.23 -7.72 -21.07
CA MET A 18 20.25 -6.82 -19.91
C MET A 18 21.68 -6.56 -19.44
N GLU A 19 22.50 -7.61 -19.28
CA GLU A 19 23.89 -7.46 -18.86
C GLU A 19 24.71 -6.61 -19.82
N ALA A 20 24.49 -6.76 -21.12
CA ALA A 20 25.15 -5.93 -22.11
C ALA A 20 24.69 -4.46 -22.02
N VAL A 21 23.40 -4.20 -21.79
CA VAL A 21 22.88 -2.83 -21.55
C VAL A 21 23.49 -2.24 -20.27
N ARG A 22 23.68 -3.03 -19.21
CA ARG A 22 24.36 -2.58 -17.97
C ARG A 22 25.79 -2.10 -18.23
N ARG A 23 26.51 -2.69 -19.18
CA ARG A 23 27.86 -2.28 -19.55
C ARG A 23 27.90 -1.17 -20.60
N MET A 24 26.77 -0.90 -21.27
CA MET A 24 26.69 0.09 -22.34
C MET A 24 26.70 1.54 -21.80
N SER A 25 27.58 2.38 -22.34
CA SER A 25 27.71 3.80 -21.95
C SER A 25 27.20 4.79 -23.00
N SER A 26 27.04 4.34 -24.26
CA SER A 26 26.60 5.21 -25.35
C SER A 26 25.09 5.43 -25.33
N GLU A 27 24.65 6.66 -25.03
CA GLU A 27 23.23 7.03 -25.06
C GLU A 27 22.58 6.81 -26.43
N ARG A 28 23.34 6.97 -27.52
CA ARG A 28 22.83 6.69 -28.87
C ARG A 28 22.48 5.21 -29.05
N LEU A 29 23.29 4.30 -28.51
CA LEU A 29 23.01 2.87 -28.55
C LEU A 29 21.88 2.50 -27.59
N LEU A 30 21.86 3.09 -26.39
CA LEU A 30 20.76 2.91 -25.43
C LEU A 30 19.41 3.31 -26.05
N LEU A 31 19.35 4.45 -26.76
CA LEU A 31 18.15 4.88 -27.49
C LEU A 31 17.70 3.91 -28.57
N TRP A 32 18.65 3.23 -29.21
CA TRP A 32 18.35 2.20 -30.21
C TRP A 32 17.73 0.98 -29.54
N VAL A 33 18.29 0.55 -28.40
CA VAL A 33 17.74 -0.55 -27.57
C VAL A 33 16.33 -0.22 -27.09
N CYS A 34 16.07 1.00 -26.58
CA CYS A 34 14.74 1.42 -26.14
C CYS A 34 13.65 1.26 -27.21
N ARG A 35 14.01 1.43 -28.49
CA ARG A 35 13.06 1.43 -29.61
C ARG A 35 12.84 0.06 -30.23
N LEU A 36 13.84 -0.82 -30.14
CA LEU A 36 13.89 -2.02 -30.98
C LEU A 36 14.01 -3.32 -30.18
N ASP A 37 14.32 -3.28 -28.88
CA ASP A 37 14.27 -4.51 -28.08
C ASP A 37 12.83 -4.94 -27.87
N SER A 38 12.57 -6.21 -28.16
CA SER A 38 11.25 -6.81 -27.98
C SER A 38 10.91 -7.08 -26.52
N ALA A 39 11.89 -7.09 -25.61
CA ALA A 39 11.66 -7.26 -24.18
C ALA A 39 11.54 -5.88 -23.48
N PRO A 40 10.38 -5.55 -22.91
CA PRO A 40 10.16 -4.29 -22.18
C PRO A 40 11.20 -4.03 -21.10
N SER A 41 11.58 -5.05 -20.32
CA SER A 41 12.56 -4.92 -19.24
C SER A 41 13.97 -4.53 -19.72
N VAL A 42 14.37 -4.95 -20.92
CA VAL A 42 15.66 -4.56 -21.52
C VAL A 42 15.59 -3.12 -22.03
N ALA A 43 14.48 -2.76 -22.70
CA ALA A 43 14.25 -1.40 -23.17
C ALA A 43 14.12 -0.40 -22.01
N ALA A 44 13.50 -0.81 -20.90
CA ALA A 44 13.33 -0.02 -19.69
C ALA A 44 14.68 0.22 -19.01
N LEU A 45 15.49 -0.83 -18.85
CA LEU A 45 16.86 -0.70 -18.35
C LEU A 45 17.69 0.26 -19.22
N ALA A 46 17.53 0.21 -20.55
CA ALA A 46 18.22 1.12 -21.45
C ALA A 46 17.75 2.57 -21.28
N ALA A 47 16.44 2.79 -21.17
CA ALA A 47 15.86 4.11 -20.90
C ALA A 47 16.34 4.66 -19.55
N GLY A 48 16.42 3.79 -18.54
CA GLY A 48 16.92 4.06 -17.19
C GLY A 48 18.36 4.56 -17.14
N LYS A 49 19.15 4.34 -18.20
CA LYS A 49 20.56 4.73 -18.27
C LYS A 49 20.81 6.01 -19.08
N ILE A 50 19.80 6.54 -19.76
CA ILE A 50 19.92 7.79 -20.51
C ILE A 50 19.77 8.94 -19.52
N LYS A 51 20.76 9.84 -19.47
CA LYS A 51 20.76 10.97 -18.52
C LYS A 51 20.76 12.33 -19.23
N ARG A 52 21.55 12.47 -20.29
CA ARG A 52 21.80 13.76 -20.94
C ARG A 52 20.77 14.07 -22.04
N ASN A 53 20.24 13.05 -22.71
CA ASN A 53 19.31 13.25 -23.81
C ASN A 53 17.85 13.46 -23.36
N GLN A 54 17.60 14.58 -22.68
CA GLN A 54 16.27 14.96 -22.16
C GLN A 54 15.20 14.99 -23.25
N LYS A 55 15.51 15.45 -24.47
CA LYS A 55 14.58 15.46 -25.61
C LYS A 55 14.13 14.05 -26.00
N ALA A 56 15.03 13.07 -25.97
CA ALA A 56 14.69 11.70 -26.28
C ALA A 56 13.92 11.03 -25.14
N LEU A 57 14.26 11.30 -23.88
CA LEU A 57 13.50 10.84 -22.72
C LEU A 57 12.04 11.33 -22.77
N ILE A 58 11.80 12.60 -23.10
CA ILE A 58 10.45 13.16 -23.28
C ILE A 58 9.67 12.36 -24.34
N ARG A 59 10.28 12.10 -25.51
CA ARG A 59 9.64 11.32 -26.58
C ARG A 59 9.34 9.88 -26.17
N ILE A 60 10.23 9.26 -25.39
CA ILE A 60 10.02 7.91 -24.87
C ILE A 60 8.86 7.91 -23.87
N ALA A 61 8.86 8.84 -22.93
CA ALA A 61 7.83 8.97 -21.90
C ALA A 61 6.42 9.25 -22.50
N GLN A 62 6.33 10.10 -23.52
CA GLN A 62 5.08 10.44 -24.20
C GLN A 62 4.61 9.40 -25.23
N GLY A 63 5.47 8.46 -25.61
CA GLY A 63 5.15 7.50 -26.65
C GLY A 63 4.09 6.49 -26.18
N LYS A 64 2.83 6.68 -26.57
CA LYS A 64 1.70 5.78 -26.22
C LYS A 64 1.92 4.31 -26.63
N ARG A 65 2.75 4.06 -27.65
CA ARG A 65 3.13 2.71 -28.11
C ARG A 65 4.31 2.09 -27.35
N ASN A 66 5.03 2.87 -26.55
CA ASN A 66 6.14 2.33 -25.77
C ASN A 66 5.58 1.53 -24.60
N PRO A 67 6.20 0.38 -24.26
CA PRO A 67 5.84 -0.35 -23.06
C PRO A 67 5.99 0.54 -21.84
N GLU A 68 5.11 0.37 -20.86
CA GLU A 68 5.00 1.30 -19.76
C GLU A 68 6.26 1.41 -18.90
N GLU A 69 6.89 0.29 -18.55
CA GLU A 69 8.15 0.26 -17.80
C GLU A 69 9.24 1.11 -18.46
N VAL A 70 9.22 1.19 -19.80
CA VAL A 70 10.13 2.03 -20.58
C VAL A 70 9.80 3.51 -20.42
N ARG A 71 8.50 3.85 -20.41
CA ARG A 71 8.05 5.23 -20.15
C ARG A 71 8.39 5.68 -18.73
N LEU A 72 8.12 4.84 -17.72
CA LEU A 72 8.43 5.11 -16.32
C LEU A 72 9.94 5.27 -16.10
N SER A 73 10.75 4.38 -16.67
CA SER A 73 12.21 4.49 -16.61
C SER A 73 12.73 5.76 -17.28
N ALA A 74 12.07 6.23 -18.34
CA ALA A 74 12.40 7.49 -18.98
C ALA A 74 12.02 8.70 -18.11
N LEU A 75 10.86 8.68 -17.45
CA LEU A 75 10.40 9.74 -16.55
C LEU A 75 11.28 9.90 -15.33
N GLY A 76 11.72 8.79 -14.74
CA GLY A 76 12.63 8.80 -13.60
C GLY A 76 13.97 9.50 -13.88
N ASN A 77 14.35 9.64 -15.16
CA ASN A 77 15.56 10.34 -15.60
C ASN A 77 15.30 11.75 -16.18
N LEU A 78 14.07 12.24 -16.20
CA LEU A 78 13.79 13.60 -16.61
C LEU A 78 14.23 14.58 -15.54
N GLU A 79 15.08 15.54 -15.86
CA GLU A 79 15.56 16.55 -14.89
C GLU A 79 14.49 17.63 -14.60
N ASP A 80 13.72 18.00 -15.62
CA ASP A 80 12.67 19.01 -15.53
C ASP A 80 11.42 18.40 -14.87
N ALA A 81 11.26 18.67 -13.59
CA ALA A 81 10.12 18.24 -12.79
C ALA A 81 8.77 18.72 -13.38
N GLY A 82 8.70 19.97 -13.86
CA GLY A 82 7.47 20.52 -14.45
C GLY A 82 7.05 19.78 -15.71
N ARG A 83 8.01 19.46 -16.59
CA ARG A 83 7.75 18.62 -17.78
C ARG A 83 7.39 17.19 -17.41
N ARG A 84 8.06 16.62 -16.41
CA ARG A 84 7.75 15.28 -15.91
C ARG A 84 6.29 15.21 -15.46
N ASP A 85 5.86 16.17 -14.65
CA ASP A 85 4.48 16.24 -14.16
C ASP A 85 3.47 16.44 -15.28
N ALA A 86 3.76 17.31 -16.25
CA ALA A 86 2.87 17.51 -17.40
C ALA A 86 2.67 16.22 -18.20
N ILE A 87 3.73 15.42 -18.38
CA ILE A 87 3.65 14.12 -19.04
C ILE A 87 2.82 13.15 -18.20
N ILE A 88 3.06 13.08 -16.89
CA ILE A 88 2.30 12.22 -15.96
C ILE A 88 0.82 12.58 -16.01
N GLN A 89 0.46 13.86 -15.86
CA GLN A 89 -0.93 14.33 -15.91
C GLN A 89 -1.60 13.98 -17.24
N SER A 90 -0.94 14.24 -18.38
CA SER A 90 -1.49 13.88 -19.69
C SER A 90 -1.69 12.37 -19.85
N THR A 91 -0.82 11.57 -19.23
CA THR A 91 -0.91 10.10 -19.25
C THR A 91 -2.07 9.62 -18.40
N LEU A 92 -2.19 10.13 -17.18
CA LEU A 92 -3.30 9.80 -16.27
C LEU A 92 -4.64 10.23 -16.86
N GLN A 93 -4.71 11.41 -17.47
CA GLN A 93 -5.90 11.89 -18.18
C GLN A 93 -6.31 10.92 -19.29
N TRP A 94 -5.35 10.50 -20.12
CA TRP A 94 -5.63 9.51 -21.15
C TRP A 94 -6.10 8.18 -20.56
N VAL A 95 -5.50 7.69 -19.47
CA VAL A 95 -5.96 6.46 -18.79
C VAL A 95 -7.41 6.59 -18.33
N MET A 96 -7.78 7.71 -17.72
CA MET A 96 -9.16 7.97 -17.28
C MET A 96 -10.14 7.95 -18.46
N GLU A 97 -9.82 8.62 -19.58
CA GLU A 97 -10.64 8.63 -20.79
C GLU A 97 -10.85 7.24 -21.37
N GLN A 98 -9.84 6.36 -21.30
CA GLN A 98 -9.98 5.00 -21.79
C GLN A 98 -10.84 4.11 -20.86
N ARG A 99 -10.78 4.33 -19.54
CA ARG A 99 -11.56 3.57 -18.55
C ARG A 99 -13.06 3.82 -18.67
N SER A 100 -13.47 5.04 -19.02
CA SER A 100 -14.88 5.35 -19.32
C SER A 100 -15.46 4.60 -20.54
N GLY A 101 -14.61 3.97 -21.35
CA GLY A 101 -15.00 3.34 -22.63
C GLY A 101 -15.18 1.82 -22.61
N ASN A 102 -15.22 1.14 -21.45
CA ASN A 102 -15.36 -0.33 -21.31
C ASN A 102 -14.28 -1.21 -21.98
N LEU A 103 -13.30 -0.64 -22.69
CA LEU A 103 -12.26 -1.38 -23.42
C LEU A 103 -11.10 -1.88 -22.53
N TYR A 104 -11.14 -1.61 -21.22
CA TYR A 104 -9.92 -1.36 -20.44
C TYR A 104 -9.65 -2.29 -19.25
N GLN A 105 -10.21 -3.49 -19.23
CA GLN A 105 -9.84 -4.48 -18.20
C GLN A 105 -8.48 -5.15 -18.42
N ARG A 106 -7.71 -4.81 -19.47
CA ARG A 106 -6.50 -5.57 -19.87
C ARG A 106 -5.17 -4.82 -19.91
N LEU A 107 -5.15 -3.48 -19.83
CA LEU A 107 -3.93 -2.74 -20.20
C LEU A 107 -3.23 -2.00 -19.07
N HIS A 108 -3.89 -1.69 -17.95
CA HIS A 108 -3.21 -1.08 -16.81
C HIS A 108 -3.56 -1.77 -15.50
N SER A 109 -2.57 -2.33 -14.83
CA SER A 109 -2.70 -2.93 -13.50
C SER A 109 -2.64 -1.83 -12.43
N ASP A 110 -3.38 -1.97 -11.34
CA ASP A 110 -3.48 -0.98 -10.24
C ASP A 110 -2.11 -0.51 -9.71
N CYS A 111 -1.11 -1.40 -9.74
CA CYS A 111 0.26 -1.07 -9.36
C CYS A 111 0.88 0.03 -10.25
N GLN A 112 0.44 0.21 -11.48
CA GLN A 112 1.02 1.16 -12.42
C GLN A 112 0.62 2.60 -12.11
N VAL A 113 -0.68 2.85 -11.92
CA VAL A 113 -1.22 4.16 -11.52
C VAL A 113 -0.51 4.67 -10.27
N LYS A 114 -0.27 3.78 -9.30
CA LYS A 114 0.48 4.09 -8.08
C LYS A 114 1.89 4.64 -8.35
N TRP A 115 2.62 4.07 -9.31
CA TRP A 115 3.95 4.55 -9.66
C TRP A 115 3.90 5.90 -10.38
N TRP A 116 2.98 6.08 -11.33
CA TRP A 116 2.80 7.36 -12.03
C TRP A 116 2.55 8.51 -11.06
N VAL A 117 1.65 8.29 -10.09
CA VAL A 117 1.34 9.29 -9.07
C VAL A 117 2.55 9.56 -8.17
N GLY A 118 3.31 8.53 -7.80
CA GLY A 118 4.54 8.67 -7.01
C GLY A 118 5.68 9.44 -7.70
N TYR A 119 5.64 9.59 -9.03
CA TYR A 119 6.62 10.39 -9.77
C TYR A 119 6.28 11.90 -9.82
N LEU A 120 5.13 12.32 -9.30
CA LEU A 120 4.76 13.72 -9.24
C LEU A 120 5.73 14.50 -8.34
N SER A 121 6.10 15.70 -8.76
CA SER A 121 7.18 16.46 -8.13
C SER A 121 6.86 17.02 -6.74
N SER A 122 5.59 17.13 -6.37
CA SER A 122 5.17 17.74 -5.11
C SER A 122 3.92 17.12 -4.52
N GLN A 123 3.83 17.21 -3.20
CA GLN A 123 2.70 16.70 -2.42
C GLN A 123 1.42 17.49 -2.75
N GLU A 124 1.53 18.78 -3.06
CA GLU A 124 0.41 19.61 -3.50
C GLU A 124 -0.19 19.11 -4.81
N LYS A 125 0.63 18.65 -5.77
CA LYS A 125 0.13 18.07 -7.04
C LYS A 125 -0.52 16.71 -6.84
N ILE A 126 0.03 15.89 -5.96
CA ILE A 126 -0.57 14.60 -5.59
C ILE A 126 -1.94 14.84 -4.94
N LEU A 127 -2.03 15.81 -4.02
CA LEU A 127 -3.28 16.20 -3.38
C LEU A 127 -4.31 16.76 -4.39
N GLU A 128 -3.88 17.69 -5.26
CA GLU A 128 -4.73 18.27 -6.30
C GLU A 128 -5.29 17.19 -7.24
N LEU A 129 -4.44 16.25 -7.65
CA LEU A 129 -4.84 15.11 -8.46
C LEU A 129 -5.89 14.27 -7.74
N GLY A 130 -5.66 13.89 -6.48
CA GLY A 130 -6.59 13.10 -5.67
C GLY A 130 -7.94 13.79 -5.42
N ARG A 131 -7.99 15.13 -5.43
CA ARG A 131 -9.23 15.92 -5.30
C ARG A 131 -10.00 16.03 -6.61
N ARG A 132 -9.30 16.19 -7.74
CA ARG A 132 -9.93 16.45 -9.04
C ARG A 132 -10.36 15.19 -9.78
N THR A 133 -9.64 14.10 -9.58
CA THR A 133 -9.95 12.86 -10.27
C THR A 133 -11.18 12.17 -9.66
N THR A 134 -12.04 11.66 -10.53
CA THR A 134 -13.15 10.78 -10.14
C THR A 134 -12.73 9.31 -10.11
N ASP A 135 -11.54 8.97 -10.61
CA ASP A 135 -11.02 7.61 -10.64
C ASP A 135 -10.48 7.20 -9.27
N LEU A 136 -11.18 6.27 -8.62
CA LEU A 136 -10.86 5.82 -7.26
C LEU A 136 -9.45 5.26 -7.10
N GLU A 137 -8.88 4.63 -8.13
CA GLU A 137 -7.52 4.07 -8.04
C GLU A 137 -6.46 5.17 -8.13
N ILE A 138 -6.72 6.21 -8.92
CA ILE A 138 -5.86 7.41 -8.92
C ILE A 138 -5.95 8.12 -7.56
N ARG A 139 -7.15 8.21 -6.97
CA ARG A 139 -7.35 8.76 -5.62
C ARG A 139 -6.61 7.94 -4.55
N ALA A 140 -6.71 6.62 -4.59
CA ALA A 140 -6.01 5.71 -3.68
C ALA A 140 -4.49 5.82 -3.84
N ALA A 141 -4.00 5.81 -5.08
CA ALA A 141 -2.60 6.03 -5.40
C ALA A 141 -2.10 7.39 -4.89
N ALA A 142 -2.92 8.43 -4.96
CA ALA A 142 -2.59 9.73 -4.39
C ALA A 142 -2.40 9.64 -2.88
N ILE A 143 -3.35 9.07 -2.13
CA ILE A 143 -3.20 8.87 -0.68
C ILE A 143 -1.93 8.09 -0.34
N ASP A 144 -1.68 6.98 -1.04
CA ASP A 144 -0.52 6.12 -0.77
C ASP A 144 0.82 6.86 -0.89
N ASN A 145 0.88 7.83 -1.81
CA ASN A 145 2.07 8.65 -2.08
C ASN A 145 2.09 9.97 -1.27
N LEU A 146 1.07 10.25 -0.47
CA LEU A 146 1.11 11.37 0.48
C LEU A 146 1.97 11.01 1.69
N THR A 147 2.98 11.84 1.97
CA THR A 147 3.98 11.61 3.03
C THR A 147 3.90 12.58 4.20
N ALA A 148 3.27 13.74 4.00
CA ALA A 148 2.98 14.71 5.06
C ALA A 148 1.47 14.75 5.29
N PHE A 149 1.04 14.93 6.53
CA PHE A 149 -0.36 15.01 6.93
C PHE A 149 -0.66 16.41 7.43
N ARG A 150 -0.92 17.33 6.50
CA ARG A 150 -1.49 18.64 6.76
C ARG A 150 -3.02 18.52 6.85
N GLN A 151 -3.66 19.51 7.46
CA GLN A 151 -5.12 19.55 7.63
C GLN A 151 -5.88 19.42 6.31
N GLU A 152 -5.39 20.03 5.23
CA GLU A 152 -5.99 19.94 3.89
C GLU A 152 -5.99 18.51 3.30
N GLN A 153 -5.04 17.67 3.71
CA GLN A 153 -4.95 16.28 3.28
C GLN A 153 -5.91 15.39 4.09
N GLN A 154 -6.17 15.75 5.35
CA GLN A 154 -7.12 15.03 6.21
C GLN A 154 -8.54 15.06 5.65
N GLU A 155 -8.98 16.16 5.02
CA GLU A 155 -10.30 16.21 4.37
C GLU A 155 -10.45 15.18 3.23
N LEU A 156 -9.44 15.06 2.37
CA LEU A 156 -9.45 14.08 1.28
C LEU A 156 -9.39 12.64 1.83
N ILE A 157 -8.56 12.41 2.86
CA ILE A 157 -8.44 11.10 3.50
C ILE A 157 -9.77 10.71 4.16
N LEU A 158 -10.42 11.64 4.88
CA LEU A 158 -11.74 11.42 5.50
C LEU A 158 -12.82 11.12 4.47
N GLU A 159 -12.84 11.86 3.36
CA GLU A 159 -13.78 11.61 2.27
C GLU A 159 -13.60 10.19 1.71
N LEU A 160 -12.35 9.75 1.49
CA LEU A 160 -12.07 8.43 0.95
C LEU A 160 -12.34 7.33 1.98
N ALA A 161 -12.00 7.53 3.24
CA ALA A 161 -12.30 6.62 4.35
C ALA A 161 -13.81 6.37 4.51
N THR A 162 -14.66 7.32 4.13
CA THR A 162 -16.12 7.23 4.33
C THR A 162 -16.90 6.92 3.05
N LYS A 163 -16.40 7.32 1.88
CA LYS A 163 -17.17 7.29 0.61
C LYS A 163 -16.55 6.45 -0.49
N ALA A 164 -15.31 5.96 -0.37
CA ALA A 164 -14.75 5.13 -1.43
C ALA A 164 -15.56 3.83 -1.57
N GLU A 165 -15.84 3.41 -2.80
CA GLU A 165 -16.67 2.22 -3.08
C GLU A 165 -15.96 0.92 -2.67
N LYS A 166 -14.67 0.82 -3.01
CA LYS A 166 -13.80 -0.31 -2.67
C LYS A 166 -13.35 -0.23 -1.20
N SER A 167 -13.52 -1.30 -0.44
CA SER A 167 -13.18 -1.32 0.99
C SER A 167 -11.69 -1.22 1.24
N GLU A 168 -10.85 -1.74 0.34
CA GLU A 168 -9.39 -1.66 0.45
C GLU A 168 -8.91 -0.20 0.41
N ILE A 169 -9.60 0.64 -0.37
CA ILE A 169 -9.32 2.09 -0.43
C ILE A 169 -9.76 2.78 0.87
N ARG A 170 -10.92 2.39 1.42
CA ARG A 170 -11.38 2.91 2.72
C ARG A 170 -10.41 2.53 3.83
N ALA A 171 -10.01 1.26 3.93
CA ALA A 171 -9.05 0.77 4.92
C ALA A 171 -7.70 1.52 4.82
N ALA A 172 -7.14 1.66 3.61
CA ALA A 172 -5.90 2.40 3.40
C ALA A 172 -6.03 3.89 3.79
N ALA A 173 -7.18 4.52 3.52
CA ALA A 173 -7.45 5.88 3.96
C ALA A 173 -7.57 5.97 5.49
N ILE A 174 -8.25 5.03 6.13
CA ILE A 174 -8.37 4.96 7.60
C ILE A 174 -6.98 4.81 8.25
N ASP A 175 -6.10 3.99 7.68
CA ASP A 175 -4.71 3.85 8.12
C ASP A 175 -3.90 5.15 8.04
N LYS A 176 -4.35 6.10 7.23
CA LYS A 176 -3.72 7.41 7.05
C LYS A 176 -4.38 8.50 7.89
N LEU A 177 -5.52 8.24 8.50
CA LEU A 177 -6.14 9.17 9.45
C LEU A 177 -5.28 9.31 10.71
N ASP A 178 -5.12 10.56 11.13
CA ASP A 178 -4.45 10.89 12.39
C ASP A 178 -5.29 10.37 13.59
N VAL A 179 -4.60 9.91 14.63
CA VAL A 179 -5.22 9.42 15.87
C VAL A 179 -6.00 10.54 16.58
N SER A 180 -5.68 11.81 16.36
CA SER A 180 -6.47 12.94 16.85
C SER A 180 -7.90 13.01 16.28
N ASN A 181 -8.20 12.33 15.17
CA ASN A 181 -9.54 12.27 14.59
C ASN A 181 -10.47 11.25 15.27
N GLN A 182 -10.45 11.18 16.61
CA GLN A 182 -11.18 10.14 17.36
C GLN A 182 -12.68 10.10 17.03
N GLU A 183 -13.37 11.25 16.98
CA GLU A 183 -14.81 11.30 16.66
C GLU A 183 -15.13 10.65 15.30
N ARG A 184 -14.27 10.86 14.30
CA ARG A 184 -14.46 10.29 12.96
C ARG A 184 -14.10 8.82 12.91
N LEU A 185 -13.04 8.40 13.60
CA LEU A 185 -12.69 6.98 13.73
C LEU A 185 -13.82 6.20 14.40
N ILE A 186 -14.44 6.77 15.43
CA ILE A 186 -15.62 6.22 16.12
C ILE A 186 -16.81 6.13 15.15
N GLU A 187 -17.12 7.21 14.44
CA GLU A 187 -18.21 7.23 13.45
C GLU A 187 -18.01 6.15 12.36
N ILE A 188 -16.79 6.00 11.84
CA ILE A 188 -16.44 4.98 10.85
C ILE A 188 -16.60 3.59 11.46
N ALA A 189 -16.00 3.32 12.62
CA ALA A 189 -16.12 2.02 13.28
C ALA A 189 -17.59 1.64 13.57
N TYR A 190 -18.47 2.62 13.81
CA TYR A 190 -19.90 2.38 13.99
C TYR A 190 -20.67 2.06 12.70
N ASN A 191 -20.35 2.73 11.60
CA ASN A 191 -21.18 2.71 10.40
C ASN A 191 -20.60 1.90 9.24
N GLU A 192 -19.30 1.60 9.27
CA GLU A 192 -18.60 0.94 8.19
C GLU A 192 -19.12 -0.49 7.99
N LYS A 193 -19.50 -0.84 6.76
CA LYS A 193 -20.12 -2.13 6.43
C LYS A 193 -19.09 -3.22 6.12
N ASP A 194 -17.87 -2.82 5.82
CA ASP A 194 -16.77 -3.73 5.56
C ASP A 194 -16.00 -4.05 6.85
N ALA A 195 -15.71 -5.33 7.08
CA ALA A 195 -15.07 -5.79 8.31
C ALA A 195 -13.61 -5.29 8.44
N ASP A 196 -12.88 -5.22 7.33
CA ASP A 196 -11.48 -4.79 7.34
C ASP A 196 -11.41 -3.30 7.66
N ALA A 197 -12.15 -2.47 6.91
CA ALA A 197 -12.18 -1.03 7.17
C ALA A 197 -12.68 -0.71 8.59
N CYS A 198 -13.67 -1.43 9.11
CA CYS A 198 -14.14 -1.32 10.48
C CYS A 198 -13.03 -1.65 11.49
N THR A 199 -12.30 -2.75 11.28
CA THR A 199 -11.18 -3.18 12.12
C THR A 199 -10.05 -2.15 12.14
N HIS A 200 -9.69 -1.60 10.98
CA HIS A 200 -8.69 -0.53 10.89
C HIS A 200 -9.10 0.71 11.69
N ALA A 201 -10.37 1.12 11.62
CA ALA A 201 -10.85 2.27 12.38
C ALA A 201 -10.85 1.98 13.89
N PHE A 202 -11.37 0.82 14.29
CA PHE A 202 -11.40 0.35 15.67
C PHE A 202 -10.00 0.33 16.31
N SER A 203 -9.00 -0.15 15.56
CA SER A 203 -7.63 -0.28 16.05
C SER A 203 -6.97 1.04 16.44
N LYS A 204 -7.48 2.16 15.92
CA LYS A 204 -6.96 3.51 16.15
C LYS A 204 -7.72 4.30 17.20
N ILE A 205 -8.83 3.77 17.71
CA ILE A 205 -9.57 4.39 18.81
C ILE A 205 -8.74 4.25 20.08
N THR A 206 -8.50 5.36 20.77
CA THR A 206 -7.65 5.38 21.96
C THR A 206 -8.42 5.23 23.26
N ASP A 207 -9.72 5.52 23.26
CA ASP A 207 -10.57 5.38 24.44
C ASP A 207 -11.04 3.91 24.59
N PRO A 208 -10.58 3.19 25.63
CA PRO A 208 -10.92 1.80 25.84
C PRO A 208 -12.43 1.57 26.09
N ALA A 209 -13.11 2.50 26.77
CA ALA A 209 -14.54 2.37 27.04
C ALA A 209 -15.36 2.47 25.74
N VAL A 210 -14.94 3.33 24.82
CA VAL A 210 -15.57 3.46 23.50
C VAL A 210 -15.31 2.23 22.63
N GLN A 211 -14.11 1.66 22.68
CA GLN A 211 -13.82 0.39 22.01
C GLN A 211 -14.74 -0.74 22.50
N LEU A 212 -14.94 -0.87 23.80
CA LEU A 212 -15.83 -1.88 24.35
C LEU A 212 -17.28 -1.69 23.86
N ASP A 213 -17.79 -0.46 23.93
CA ASP A 213 -19.14 -0.11 23.46
C ASP A 213 -19.35 -0.44 21.96
N ILE A 214 -18.37 -0.13 21.11
CA ILE A 214 -18.40 -0.47 19.68
C ILE A 214 -18.41 -1.99 19.49
N TYR A 215 -17.58 -2.71 20.23
CA TYR A 215 -17.48 -4.17 20.11
C TYR A 215 -18.80 -4.86 20.48
N GLU A 216 -19.42 -4.45 21.59
CA GLU A 216 -20.71 -4.98 22.04
C GLU A 216 -21.82 -4.75 21.00
N LYS A 217 -21.82 -3.59 20.36
CA LYS A 217 -22.82 -3.23 19.33
C LYS A 217 -22.53 -3.86 17.96
N ARG A 218 -21.26 -4.18 17.65
CA ARG A 218 -20.83 -4.66 16.33
C ARG A 218 -19.97 -5.94 16.36
N PRO A 219 -20.36 -6.99 17.10
CA PRO A 219 -19.49 -8.14 17.33
C PRO A 219 -19.20 -8.93 16.05
N SER A 220 -20.10 -8.95 15.06
CA SER A 220 -19.91 -9.70 13.80
C SER A 220 -18.81 -9.14 12.89
N TYR A 221 -18.53 -7.83 12.97
CA TYR A 221 -17.56 -7.16 12.11
C TYR A 221 -16.14 -7.16 12.70
N LEU A 222 -16.03 -7.38 14.00
CA LEU A 222 -14.77 -7.36 14.76
C LEU A 222 -14.36 -8.76 15.24
N ARG A 223 -15.04 -9.81 14.74
CA ARG A 223 -14.96 -11.18 15.26
C ARG A 223 -13.73 -11.98 14.84
N THR A 224 -12.94 -11.47 13.90
CA THR A 224 -11.92 -12.28 13.20
C THR A 224 -10.48 -12.01 13.61
N ASP A 225 -10.19 -11.09 14.53
CA ASP A 225 -8.81 -10.83 14.92
C ASP A 225 -8.50 -11.22 16.37
N ARG A 226 -7.53 -12.11 16.54
CA ARG A 226 -6.90 -12.44 17.83
C ARG A 226 -6.36 -11.19 18.50
N TRP A 227 -5.93 -10.22 17.70
CA TRP A 227 -5.48 -8.90 18.15
C TRP A 227 -6.62 -8.08 18.77
N ILE A 228 -7.83 -8.10 18.20
CA ILE A 228 -9.00 -7.43 18.79
C ILE A 228 -9.35 -8.05 20.14
N LYS A 229 -9.34 -9.39 20.24
CA LYS A 229 -9.57 -10.08 21.53
C LYS A 229 -8.52 -9.69 22.57
N PHE A 230 -7.25 -9.58 22.17
CA PHE A 230 -6.17 -9.11 23.04
C PHE A 230 -6.38 -7.65 23.49
N GLN A 231 -6.72 -6.73 22.57
CA GLN A 231 -7.00 -5.34 22.92
C GLN A 231 -8.19 -5.22 23.87
N LEU A 232 -9.28 -5.95 23.64
CA LEU A 232 -10.45 -5.96 24.52
C LEU A 232 -10.14 -6.53 25.91
N THR A 233 -9.33 -7.59 25.97
CA THR A 233 -8.87 -8.16 27.24
C THR A 233 -8.04 -7.13 28.02
N ARG A 234 -7.12 -6.43 27.34
CA ARG A 234 -6.32 -5.36 27.93
C ARG A 234 -7.20 -4.20 28.42
N THR A 235 -8.12 -3.75 27.59
CA THR A 235 -9.10 -2.69 27.87
C THR A 235 -9.98 -3.01 29.08
N ALA A 236 -10.53 -4.22 29.16
CA ALA A 236 -11.35 -4.62 30.30
C ALA A 236 -10.54 -4.62 31.61
N PHE A 237 -9.29 -5.06 31.55
CA PHE A 237 -8.37 -4.99 32.69
C PHE A 237 -8.03 -3.53 33.08
N GLU A 238 -7.78 -2.65 32.11
CA GLU A 238 -7.54 -1.21 32.34
C GLU A 238 -8.73 -0.51 33.00
N LEU A 239 -9.96 -0.96 32.72
CA LEU A 239 -11.20 -0.47 33.33
C LEU A 239 -11.49 -1.10 34.71
N GLY A 240 -10.61 -1.98 35.21
CA GLY A 240 -10.73 -2.59 36.52
C GLY A 240 -11.67 -3.79 36.59
N HIS A 241 -12.01 -4.41 35.45
CA HIS A 241 -12.70 -5.69 35.44
C HIS A 241 -11.74 -6.81 35.83
N ASP A 242 -12.21 -7.74 36.68
CA ASP A 242 -11.47 -8.95 37.04
C ASP A 242 -11.54 -10.00 35.91
N GLU A 243 -10.74 -11.08 36.02
CA GLU A 243 -10.66 -12.15 35.00
C GLU A 243 -12.05 -12.74 34.68
N THR A 244 -12.94 -12.82 35.66
CA THR A 244 -14.33 -13.25 35.50
C THR A 244 -15.19 -12.26 34.71
N GLY A 245 -14.97 -10.95 34.89
CA GLY A 245 -15.62 -9.91 34.08
C GLY A 245 -15.16 -9.92 32.62
N VAL A 246 -13.90 -10.27 32.36
CA VAL A 246 -13.36 -10.40 31.00
C VAL A 246 -13.94 -11.62 30.26
N GLU A 247 -14.08 -12.77 30.94
CA GLU A 247 -14.72 -13.97 30.37
C GLU A 247 -16.21 -13.76 30.04
N LEU A 248 -16.91 -12.91 30.80
CA LEU A 248 -18.31 -12.56 30.58
C LEU A 248 -18.52 -11.62 29.37
N LEU A 249 -17.54 -10.78 29.06
CA LEU A 249 -17.60 -9.80 27.95
C LEU A 249 -17.16 -10.38 26.61
N LEU A 250 -16.37 -11.46 26.62
CA LEU A 250 -15.90 -12.11 25.40
C LEU A 250 -16.81 -13.30 25.04
N PRO A 251 -17.43 -13.35 23.85
CA PRO A 251 -18.16 -14.53 23.45
C PRO A 251 -17.20 -15.73 23.39
N THR A 252 -17.65 -16.87 23.93
CA THR A 252 -17.00 -18.17 23.77
C THR A 252 -16.86 -18.49 22.28
N ILE A 253 -15.68 -18.23 21.72
CA ILE A 253 -15.31 -18.70 20.39
C ILE A 253 -15.09 -20.22 20.54
N PRO A 254 -15.70 -21.08 19.70
CA PRO A 254 -15.36 -22.49 19.72
C PRO A 254 -13.86 -22.62 19.51
N GLU A 255 -13.19 -23.28 20.45
CA GLU A 255 -11.75 -23.52 20.43
C GLU A 255 -11.37 -24.09 19.06
N THR A 256 -10.78 -23.24 18.21
CA THR A 256 -10.09 -23.74 17.02
C THR A 256 -8.77 -24.28 17.52
N ASN A 257 -8.66 -25.61 17.49
CA ASN A 257 -7.52 -26.42 17.90
C ASN A 257 -6.19 -25.81 17.41
N TYR A 258 -5.46 -25.16 18.30
CA TYR A 258 -4.01 -25.08 18.19
C TYR A 258 -3.46 -26.35 18.83
N GLN A 259 -2.92 -27.25 18.00
CA GLN A 259 -2.49 -28.57 18.46
C GLN A 259 -1.09 -28.56 19.07
N SER A 260 -0.36 -27.44 19.08
CA SER A 260 0.93 -27.41 19.78
C SER A 260 1.40 -26.04 20.30
N PRO A 261 2.11 -26.02 21.45
CA PRO A 261 2.81 -24.84 21.99
C PRO A 261 3.75 -24.14 20.99
N ARG A 262 4.20 -24.85 19.95
CA ARG A 262 5.11 -24.34 18.91
C ARG A 262 4.47 -23.28 18.03
N GLU A 263 3.17 -23.39 17.75
CA GLU A 263 2.41 -22.45 16.92
C GLU A 263 2.20 -21.12 17.66
N VAL A 264 2.04 -21.17 18.99
CA VAL A 264 1.95 -20.00 19.86
C VAL A 264 3.29 -19.25 19.93
N ALA A 265 4.40 -19.98 20.11
CA ALA A 265 5.74 -19.39 20.13
C ALA A 265 6.14 -18.75 18.78
N GLN A 266 5.68 -19.32 17.66
CA GLN A 266 5.94 -18.80 16.33
C GLN A 266 5.17 -17.51 16.05
N ALA A 267 3.92 -17.39 16.52
CA ALA A 267 3.16 -16.14 16.45
C ALA A 267 3.85 -15.03 17.25
N ASN A 268 4.29 -15.32 18.48
CA ASN A 268 4.95 -14.32 19.33
C ASN A 268 6.30 -13.82 18.76
N ARG A 269 7.06 -14.69 18.08
CA ARG A 269 8.29 -14.29 17.37
C ARG A 269 8.04 -13.37 16.17
N ILE A 270 6.91 -13.53 15.47
CA ILE A 270 6.60 -12.76 14.27
C ILE A 270 6.16 -11.33 14.64
N PHE A 271 5.49 -11.15 15.79
CA PHE A 271 4.91 -9.86 16.15
C PHE A 271 5.77 -9.02 17.09
N GLY A 272 6.79 -9.58 17.76
CA GLY A 272 7.71 -8.80 18.60
C GLY A 272 7.08 -8.13 19.82
N ILE A 273 5.93 -8.64 20.29
CA ILE A 273 5.09 -8.03 21.33
C ILE A 273 5.38 -8.68 22.68
N TRP A 274 6.59 -8.60 23.22
CA TRP A 274 6.87 -8.68 24.67
C TRP A 274 8.26 -8.07 24.88
N ALA A 275 8.31 -6.75 25.11
CA ALA A 275 9.55 -6.06 25.49
C ALA A 275 9.79 -6.10 27.01
N ASP A 276 8.78 -6.50 27.79
CA ASP A 276 8.91 -6.75 29.22
C ASP A 276 8.45 -8.17 29.53
N ASP A 277 9.42 -9.00 29.92
CA ASP A 277 9.24 -10.41 30.27
C ASP A 277 8.21 -10.57 31.40
N GLU A 278 8.09 -9.60 32.31
CA GLU A 278 7.26 -9.73 33.52
C GLU A 278 5.76 -9.83 33.23
N ALA A 279 5.25 -9.08 32.25
CA ALA A 279 3.82 -9.14 31.88
C ALA A 279 3.48 -10.47 31.18
N PHE A 280 4.43 -11.06 30.47
CA PHE A 280 4.27 -12.37 29.82
C PHE A 280 4.22 -13.48 30.87
N TYR A 281 5.12 -13.44 31.84
CA TYR A 281 5.17 -14.45 32.90
C TYR A 281 3.94 -14.39 33.82
N ARG A 282 3.41 -13.20 34.14
CA ARG A 282 2.14 -13.10 34.88
C ARG A 282 0.95 -13.67 34.12
N PHE A 283 0.91 -13.48 32.80
CA PHE A 283 -0.11 -14.11 31.94
C PHE A 283 0.03 -15.64 31.91
N LEU A 284 1.26 -16.17 31.88
CA LEU A 284 1.51 -17.62 31.92
C LEU A 284 1.19 -18.25 33.28
N GLU A 285 1.54 -17.58 34.38
CA GLU A 285 1.24 -18.03 35.74
C GLU A 285 -0.27 -18.17 35.97
N ASN A 286 -1.08 -17.26 35.41
CA ASN A 286 -2.53 -17.29 35.58
C ASN A 286 -3.25 -18.27 34.64
N THR A 287 -2.62 -18.72 33.54
CA THR A 287 -3.24 -19.64 32.57
C THR A 287 -2.97 -21.13 32.84
N SER A 288 -2.28 -21.47 33.95
CA SER A 288 -1.85 -22.84 34.28
C SER A 288 -0.98 -23.50 33.20
N ILE A 289 -0.37 -22.70 32.32
CA ILE A 289 0.51 -23.17 31.27
C ILE A 289 1.93 -23.19 31.81
N ASP A 290 2.49 -24.39 31.94
CA ASP A 290 3.86 -24.62 32.41
C ASP A 290 4.90 -23.95 31.48
N PRO A 291 5.62 -22.91 31.95
CA PRO A 291 6.60 -22.18 31.14
C PRO A 291 7.77 -23.07 30.66
N ASP A 292 8.10 -24.12 31.42
CA ASP A 292 9.21 -25.02 31.08
C ASP A 292 8.86 -25.99 29.95
N LYS A 293 7.56 -26.15 29.64
CA LYS A 293 7.08 -26.92 28.47
C LYS A 293 7.09 -26.10 27.16
N MET A 294 7.45 -24.82 27.21
CA MET A 294 7.51 -23.92 26.05
C MET A 294 8.94 -23.65 25.53
N ARG A 295 9.98 -24.16 26.20
CA ARG A 295 11.38 -24.08 25.73
C ARG A 295 11.74 -25.17 24.71
#